data_AF-A0A561ENA4-F1
#
_entry.id   AF-A0A561ENA4-F1
#
_cell.length_a   1.000
_cell.length_b   1.000
_cell.length_c   1.000
_cell.angle_alpha   90.00
_cell.angle_beta   90.00
_cell.angle_gamma   90.00
#
_symmetry.space_group_name_H-M   'P 1'
#
loop_
_entity.id
_entity.type
_entity.pdbx_description
1 polymer ?
#
loop_
_entity_poly.entity_id
_entity_poly.type
_entity_poly.pdbx_seq_one_letter_code
_entity_poly.pdbx_strand_id
1 'polypeptide(L)'
;MTITLPEPHRIQRRRVKGWRAPEGVVYVGRGTKWGNPWAYRTPSALARVPALDGAPWEHEGRIKAPKMHHAYCHPDGRTTHHFVRHMTRAECVEMYRQALTAPTDKVHVWHGTGLPWLTAEDVSRELAGRDLMCWCPPTAACHADVLLELANPAPTALED
;
A
#
# COMPACT_ATOMS: atom_id res chain seq x y z
N MET A 1 3.92 -14.64 -36.17
CA MET A 1 2.76 -14.73 -35.26
C MET A 1 3.22 -14.25 -33.90
N THR A 2 2.81 -13.05 -33.49
CA THR A 2 3.15 -12.52 -32.17
C THR A 2 2.17 -13.13 -31.18
N ILE A 3 2.66 -13.98 -30.28
CA ILE A 3 1.85 -14.50 -29.17
C ILE A 3 1.78 -13.38 -28.15
N THR A 4 0.62 -12.72 -28.02
CA THR A 4 0.34 -11.82 -26.89
C THR A 4 0.19 -12.69 -25.65
N LEU A 5 1.17 -12.65 -24.75
CA LEU A 5 1.01 -13.28 -23.44
C LEU A 5 -0.10 -12.58 -22.66
N PRO A 6 -0.89 -13.30 -21.86
CA PRO A 6 -1.92 -12.70 -21.03
C PRO A 6 -1.32 -11.67 -20.07
N GLU A 7 -2.06 -10.59 -19.80
CA GLU A 7 -1.62 -9.54 -18.88
C GLU A 7 -1.39 -10.11 -17.46
N PRO A 8 -0.31 -9.70 -16.78
CA PRO A 8 -0.08 -10.09 -15.39
C PRO A 8 -1.26 -9.70 -14.50
N HIS A 9 -1.68 -10.62 -13.64
CA HIS A 9 -2.87 -10.43 -12.82
C HIS A 9 -2.67 -10.83 -11.36
N ARG A 10 -3.58 -10.35 -10.52
CA ARG A 10 -3.56 -10.60 -9.09
C ARG A 10 -4.20 -11.95 -8.78
N ILE A 11 -3.54 -12.71 -7.92
CA ILE A 11 -4.02 -13.99 -7.42
C ILE A 11 -4.20 -13.93 -5.89
N GLN A 12 -5.40 -14.29 -5.42
CA GLN A 12 -5.61 -14.48 -3.99
C GLN A 12 -5.03 -15.83 -3.54
N ARG A 13 -4.09 -15.79 -2.60
CA ARG A 13 -3.60 -16.97 -1.88
C ARG A 13 -4.70 -17.56 -1.00
N ARG A 14 -4.88 -18.87 -1.05
CA ARG A 14 -5.92 -19.60 -0.29
C ARG A 14 -5.30 -20.64 0.64
N ARG A 15 -5.91 -20.85 1.81
CA ARG A 15 -5.56 -21.93 2.76
C ARG A 15 -6.48 -23.13 2.60
N VAL A 16 -6.79 -23.51 1.36
CA VAL A 16 -7.59 -24.70 1.06
C VAL A 16 -6.66 -25.90 0.94
N LYS A 17 -7.01 -27.04 1.55
CA LYS A 17 -6.21 -28.28 1.46
C LYS A 17 -5.98 -28.63 -0.02
N GLY A 18 -4.74 -28.94 -0.37
CA GLY A 18 -4.34 -29.27 -1.74
C GLY A 18 -4.09 -28.06 -2.66
N TRP A 19 -4.42 -26.84 -2.23
CA TRP A 19 -4.13 -25.65 -3.03
C TRP A 19 -2.61 -25.43 -3.16
N ARG A 20 -2.18 -25.05 -4.36
CA ARG A 20 -0.82 -24.67 -4.71
C ARG A 20 -0.87 -23.36 -5.49
N ALA A 21 0.13 -22.51 -5.31
CA ALA A 21 0.27 -21.34 -6.15
C ALA A 21 0.58 -21.78 -7.59
N PRO A 22 0.02 -21.12 -8.61
CA PRO A 22 0.46 -21.35 -9.99
C PRO A 22 1.96 -21.09 -10.15
N GLU A 23 2.55 -21.72 -11.15
CA GLU A 23 3.96 -21.56 -11.48
C GLU A 23 4.27 -20.10 -11.86
N GLY A 24 5.46 -19.61 -11.46
CA GLY A 24 5.92 -18.24 -11.80
C GLY A 24 5.33 -17.09 -10.98
N VAL A 25 4.26 -17.33 -10.20
CA VAL A 25 3.59 -16.30 -9.40
C VAL A 25 4.45 -15.84 -8.22
N VAL A 26 4.61 -14.52 -8.04
CA VAL A 26 5.39 -13.94 -6.93
C VAL A 26 4.51 -13.67 -5.73
N TYR A 27 4.89 -14.19 -4.55
CA TYR A 27 4.24 -13.82 -3.31
C TYR A 27 4.68 -12.43 -2.84
N VAL A 28 3.73 -11.50 -2.71
CA VAL A 28 3.94 -10.10 -2.29
C VAL A 28 3.24 -9.80 -0.96
N GLY A 29 2.84 -10.83 -0.20
CA GLY A 29 2.11 -10.64 1.06
C GLY A 29 2.99 -10.24 2.25
N ARG A 30 2.38 -10.25 3.44
CA ARG A 30 3.08 -10.00 4.73
C ARG A 30 4.34 -10.88 4.85
N GLY A 31 5.42 -10.29 5.35
CA GLY A 31 6.72 -10.93 5.54
C GLY A 31 7.65 -10.83 4.33
N THR A 32 7.21 -10.18 3.26
CA THR A 32 8.04 -9.85 2.09
C THR A 32 8.34 -8.36 2.06
N LYS A 33 9.38 -7.95 1.33
CA LYS A 33 9.68 -6.53 1.09
C LYS A 33 8.56 -5.79 0.34
N TRP A 34 7.71 -6.53 -0.37
CA TRP A 34 6.53 -6.04 -1.10
C TRP A 34 5.27 -5.94 -0.24
N GLY A 35 5.33 -6.33 1.04
CA GLY A 35 4.17 -6.30 1.92
C GLY A 35 3.78 -4.87 2.30
N ASN A 36 2.47 -4.58 2.30
CA ASN A 36 1.97 -3.32 2.83
C ASN A 36 2.16 -3.24 4.36
N PRO A 37 2.91 -2.25 4.90
CA PRO A 37 3.12 -2.10 6.35
C PRO A 37 1.88 -1.58 7.10
N TRP A 38 0.96 -0.89 6.41
CA TRP A 38 -0.33 -0.44 6.95
C TRP A 38 -1.37 -1.56 6.89
N ALA A 39 -1.29 -2.49 7.85
CA ALA A 39 -2.20 -3.63 7.90
C ALA A 39 -3.59 -3.23 8.41
N TYR A 40 -4.64 -3.59 7.68
CA TYR A 40 -6.02 -3.31 8.08
C TYR A 40 -6.34 -3.81 9.51
N ARG A 41 -6.95 -2.93 10.32
CA ARG A 41 -7.31 -3.16 11.74
C ARG A 41 -6.11 -3.49 12.64
N THR A 42 -4.96 -2.88 12.39
CA THR A 42 -3.82 -2.90 13.30
C THR A 42 -3.44 -1.48 13.73
N PRO A 43 -2.62 -1.33 14.78
CA PRO A 43 -2.08 -0.03 15.17
C PRO A 43 -1.23 0.66 14.09
N SER A 44 -0.70 -0.07 13.10
CA SER A 44 0.04 0.55 12.00
C SER A 44 -0.86 1.28 11.01
N ALA A 45 -2.17 0.97 10.98
CA ALA A 45 -3.14 1.56 10.05
C ALA A 45 -4.20 2.39 10.80
N LEU A 46 -3.75 3.41 11.52
CA LEU A 46 -4.62 4.38 12.19
C LEU A 46 -4.66 5.69 11.42
N ALA A 47 -5.85 6.26 11.29
CA ALA A 47 -6.09 7.55 10.67
C ALA A 47 -6.65 8.51 11.70
N ARG A 48 -6.14 9.74 11.67
CA ARG A 48 -6.75 10.88 12.35
C ARG A 48 -7.74 11.55 11.39
N VAL A 49 -8.92 11.90 11.91
CA VAL A 49 -10.02 12.48 11.14
C VAL A 49 -10.63 13.67 11.88
N PRO A 50 -10.72 14.87 11.26
CA PRO A 50 -10.06 15.24 10.00
C PRO A 50 -8.53 15.26 10.15
N ALA A 51 -7.79 15.43 9.05
CA ALA A 51 -6.37 15.73 9.11
C ALA A 51 -6.10 17.10 9.77
N LEU A 52 -4.83 17.37 10.11
CA LEU A 52 -4.42 18.66 10.66
C LEU A 52 -4.47 19.80 9.65
N ASP A 53 -4.17 19.49 8.40
CA ASP A 53 -4.14 20.43 7.27
C ASP A 53 -5.52 20.66 6.63
N GLY A 54 -6.57 20.02 7.15
CA GLY A 54 -7.92 20.11 6.61
C GLY A 54 -8.26 19.04 5.57
N ALA A 55 -7.32 18.15 5.22
CA ALA A 55 -7.66 16.96 4.44
C ALA A 55 -8.66 16.06 5.21
N PRO A 56 -9.41 15.18 4.52
CA PRO A 56 -10.40 14.32 5.18
C PRO A 56 -9.78 13.38 6.23
N TRP A 57 -8.52 12.98 6.08
CA TRP A 57 -7.80 12.14 7.02
C TRP A 57 -6.28 12.23 6.84
N GLU A 58 -5.52 11.91 7.88
CA GLU A 58 -4.05 11.74 7.83
C GLU A 58 -3.63 10.44 8.55
N HIS A 59 -2.52 9.84 8.16
CA HIS A 59 -1.95 8.70 8.90
C HIS A 59 -1.51 9.15 10.30
N GLU A 60 -2.04 8.49 11.33
CA GLU A 60 -1.63 8.68 12.70
C GLU A 60 -0.61 7.61 13.11
N GLY A 61 0.67 7.99 13.08
CA GLY A 61 1.77 7.11 13.48
C GLY A 61 2.13 7.15 14.97
N ARG A 62 1.63 8.11 15.76
CA ARG A 62 2.03 8.31 17.17
C ARG A 62 1.10 7.61 18.14
N ILE A 63 -0.19 7.60 17.84
CA ILE A 63 -1.21 6.97 18.67
C ILE A 63 -1.35 5.51 18.25
N LYS A 64 -1.25 4.58 19.21
CA LYS A 64 -1.32 3.14 18.93
C LYS A 64 -2.70 2.51 19.19
N ALA A 65 -3.71 3.32 19.52
CA ALA A 65 -5.05 2.86 19.84
C ALA A 65 -6.13 3.64 19.04
N PRO A 66 -7.12 2.95 18.45
CA PRO A 66 -8.27 3.60 17.82
C PRO A 66 -9.26 4.14 18.87
N LYS A 67 -10.27 4.88 18.41
CA LYS A 67 -11.38 5.46 19.20
C LYS A 67 -10.95 6.52 20.21
N MET A 68 -9.83 7.19 19.94
CA MET A 68 -9.34 8.29 20.77
C MET A 68 -9.80 9.61 20.19
N HIS A 69 -10.28 10.52 21.04
CA HIS A 69 -10.46 11.92 20.69
C HIS A 69 -9.32 12.73 21.30
N HIS A 70 -8.69 13.60 20.52
CA HIS A 70 -7.68 14.50 21.05
C HIS A 70 -7.80 15.89 20.44
N ALA A 71 -7.52 16.90 21.27
CA ALA A 71 -7.31 18.26 20.79
C ALA A 71 -5.92 18.37 20.16
N TYR A 72 -5.78 19.26 19.18
CA TYR A 72 -4.50 19.69 18.63
C TYR A 72 -4.46 21.20 18.63
N CYS A 73 -3.46 21.76 19.30
CA CYS A 73 -3.19 23.19 19.29
C CYS A 73 -2.24 23.50 18.13
N HIS A 74 -2.71 24.31 17.19
CA HIS A 74 -1.96 24.76 16.03
C HIS A 74 -0.98 25.88 16.41
N PRO A 75 0.07 26.12 15.59
CA PRO A 75 1.01 27.23 15.83
C PRO A 75 0.36 28.62 15.86
N ASP A 76 -0.77 28.79 15.16
CA ASP A 76 -1.58 30.02 15.13
C ASP A 76 -2.46 30.21 16.38
N GLY A 77 -2.39 29.30 17.36
CA GLY A 77 -3.19 29.32 18.58
C GLY A 77 -4.57 28.69 18.45
N ARG A 78 -5.00 28.28 17.26
CA ARG A 78 -6.28 27.58 17.05
C ARG A 78 -6.24 26.17 17.62
N THR A 79 -7.36 25.69 18.14
CA THR A 79 -7.50 24.29 18.56
C THR A 79 -8.47 23.55 17.66
N THR A 80 -8.06 22.38 17.16
CA THR A 80 -8.93 21.45 16.43
C THR A 80 -9.08 20.14 17.19
N HIS A 81 -10.24 19.51 17.06
CA HIS A 81 -10.53 18.22 17.68
C HIS A 81 -10.54 17.14 16.62
N HIS A 82 -9.86 16.03 16.90
CA HIS A 82 -9.73 14.93 15.95
C HIS A 82 -10.12 13.61 16.59
N PHE A 83 -10.59 12.70 15.74
CA PHE A 83 -10.91 11.33 16.09
C PHE A 83 -9.92 10.37 15.41
N VAL A 84 -9.36 9.45 16.19
CA VAL A 84 -8.50 8.38 15.66
C VAL A 84 -9.33 7.14 15.40
N ARG A 85 -9.27 6.62 14.18
CA ARG A 85 -9.91 5.35 13.78
C ARG A 85 -8.95 4.46 13.02
N HIS A 86 -9.34 3.22 12.80
CA HIS A 86 -8.65 2.42 11.78
C HIS A 86 -8.88 3.02 10.39
N MET A 87 -7.83 2.98 9.57
CA MET A 87 -7.95 3.20 8.14
C MET A 87 -8.91 2.18 7.52
N THR A 88 -9.58 2.60 6.44
CA THR A 88 -10.23 1.66 5.51
C THR A 88 -9.16 0.89 4.73
N ARG A 89 -9.55 -0.19 4.05
CA ARG A 89 -8.61 -0.92 3.17
C ARG A 89 -8.11 -0.04 2.03
N ALA A 90 -8.97 0.80 1.47
CA ALA A 90 -8.60 1.74 0.41
C ALA A 90 -7.55 2.73 0.91
N GLU A 91 -7.74 3.30 2.10
CA GLU A 91 -6.77 4.22 2.71
C GLU A 91 -5.42 3.52 3.02
N CYS A 92 -5.44 2.26 3.46
CA CYS A 92 -4.21 1.48 3.64
C CYS A 92 -3.45 1.29 2.32
N VAL A 93 -4.16 1.08 1.21
CA VAL A 93 -3.59 0.89 -0.12
C VAL A 93 -3.11 2.21 -0.70
N GLU A 94 -3.84 3.30 -0.45
CA GLU A 94 -3.44 4.66 -0.82
C GLU A 94 -2.13 5.06 -0.13
N MET A 95 -2.02 4.83 1.18
CA MET A 95 -0.75 5.03 1.91
C MET A 95 0.40 4.24 1.30
N TYR A 96 0.12 2.99 0.91
CA TYR A 96 1.12 2.12 0.30
C TYR A 96 1.58 2.63 -1.07
N ARG A 97 0.66 3.11 -1.91
CA ARG A 97 0.99 3.75 -3.18
C ARG A 97 1.88 4.97 -2.95
N GLN A 98 1.46 5.90 -2.09
CA GLN A 98 2.21 7.11 -1.79
C GLN A 98 3.63 6.79 -1.32
N ALA A 99 3.78 5.77 -0.47
CA ALA A 99 5.07 5.34 0.03
C ALA A 99 6.02 4.76 -1.05
N LEU A 100 5.50 4.33 -2.21
CA LEU A 100 6.29 3.84 -3.33
C LEU A 100 6.55 4.93 -4.38
N THR A 101 5.61 5.85 -4.59
CA THR A 101 5.66 6.83 -5.68
C THR A 101 6.13 8.21 -5.24
N ALA A 102 5.96 8.56 -3.96
CA ALA A 102 6.35 9.85 -3.39
C ALA A 102 6.73 9.69 -1.91
N PRO A 103 7.78 8.90 -1.59
CA PRO A 103 8.12 8.61 -0.22
C PRO A 103 8.58 9.86 0.55
N THR A 104 8.28 9.88 1.84
CA THR A 104 8.74 10.90 2.80
C THR A 104 9.35 10.22 4.02
N ASP A 105 10.02 10.99 4.89
CA ASP A 105 10.54 10.48 6.16
C ASP A 105 9.47 9.81 7.04
N LYS A 106 8.19 10.17 6.86
CA LYS A 106 7.07 9.59 7.61
C LYS A 106 6.30 8.51 6.86
N VAL A 107 6.36 8.53 5.53
CA VAL A 107 5.57 7.66 4.65
C VAL A 107 6.51 7.01 3.65
N HIS A 108 7.04 5.85 4.01
CA HIS A 108 7.94 5.07 3.17
C HIS A 108 7.80 3.58 3.48
N VAL A 109 8.26 2.74 2.56
CA VAL A 109 8.36 1.29 2.77
C VAL A 109 9.83 0.91 2.89
N TRP A 110 10.17 0.21 3.96
CA TRP A 110 11.54 -0.18 4.24
C TRP A 110 11.93 -1.42 3.43
N HIS A 111 13.11 -1.38 2.79
CA HIS A 111 13.58 -2.43 1.88
C HIS A 111 14.64 -3.36 2.50
N GLY A 112 15.22 -2.99 3.65
CA GLY A 112 16.33 -3.71 4.29
C GLY A 112 17.22 -2.78 5.11
N THR A 113 18.00 -3.32 6.06
CA THR A 113 18.87 -2.50 6.91
C THR A 113 20.01 -1.93 6.06
N GLY A 114 20.15 -0.60 6.05
CA GLY A 114 21.18 0.07 5.26
C GLY A 114 20.85 0.20 3.76
N LEU A 115 19.62 -0.13 3.35
CA LEU A 115 19.14 0.09 1.98
C LEU A 115 18.24 1.33 1.90
N PRO A 116 18.14 1.97 0.72
CA PRO A 116 17.15 3.00 0.48
C PRO A 116 15.73 2.43 0.64
N TRP A 117 14.75 3.33 0.73
CA TRP A 117 13.34 2.94 0.73
C TRP A 117 12.98 2.24 -0.59
N LEU A 118 12.01 1.33 -0.52
CA LEU A 118 11.46 0.69 -1.70
C LEU A 118 10.75 1.73 -2.56
N THR A 119 11.04 1.75 -3.85
CA THR A 119 10.49 2.71 -4.82
C THR A 119 9.63 2.04 -5.89
N ALA A 120 8.89 2.84 -6.65
CA ALA A 120 8.20 2.39 -7.86
C ALA A 120 9.17 1.79 -8.90
N GLU A 121 10.39 2.31 -9.02
CA GLU A 121 11.39 1.78 -9.96
C GLU A 121 11.82 0.35 -9.57
N ASP A 122 12.00 0.09 -8.28
CA ASP A 122 12.30 -1.27 -7.79
C ASP A 122 11.15 -2.24 -8.11
N VAL A 123 9.91 -1.77 -7.97
CA VAL A 123 8.70 -2.53 -8.34
C VAL A 123 8.72 -2.88 -9.83
N SER A 124 8.92 -1.89 -10.71
CA SER A 124 9.00 -2.12 -12.16
C SER A 124 10.13 -3.07 -12.52
N ARG A 125 11.33 -2.88 -11.98
CA ARG A 125 12.50 -3.69 -12.31
C ARG A 125 12.34 -5.17 -11.92
N GLU A 126 11.70 -5.45 -10.79
CA GLU A 126 11.68 -6.80 -10.23
C GLU A 126 10.37 -7.58 -10.49
N LEU A 127 9.26 -6.87 -10.67
CA LEU A 127 7.93 -7.47 -10.80
C LEU A 127 7.30 -7.38 -12.20
N ALA A 128 7.94 -6.68 -13.16
CA ALA A 128 7.43 -6.58 -14.53
C ALA A 128 7.16 -7.97 -15.14
N GLY A 129 5.98 -8.10 -15.77
CA GLY A 129 5.55 -9.34 -16.43
C GLY A 129 5.17 -10.49 -15.48
N ARG A 130 5.07 -10.27 -14.16
CA ARG A 130 4.79 -11.34 -13.19
C ARG A 130 3.40 -11.24 -12.58
N ASP A 131 2.72 -12.37 -12.50
CA ASP A 131 1.52 -12.52 -11.67
C ASP A 131 1.89 -12.34 -10.19
N LEU A 132 1.05 -11.62 -9.45
CA LEU A 132 1.31 -11.29 -8.05
C LEU A 132 0.28 -11.95 -7.12
N MET A 133 0.77 -12.51 -6.02
CA MET A 133 -0.05 -13.22 -5.05
C MET A 133 0.01 -12.59 -3.65
N CYS A 134 -1.16 -12.41 -3.05
CA CYS A 134 -1.29 -12.02 -1.64
C CYS A 134 -2.54 -12.62 -0.98
N TRP A 135 -2.76 -12.33 0.31
CA TRP A 135 -3.93 -12.85 1.05
C TRP A 135 -5.20 -12.01 0.91
N CYS A 136 -5.15 -10.81 0.32
CA CYS A 136 -6.28 -9.90 0.32
C CYS A 136 -7.49 -10.48 -0.46
N PRO A 137 -8.73 -10.30 0.03
CA PRO A 137 -9.94 -10.70 -0.69
C PRO A 137 -10.03 -10.05 -2.07
N PRO A 138 -10.49 -10.76 -3.12
CA PRO A 138 -10.48 -10.26 -4.49
C PRO A 138 -11.34 -9.01 -4.69
N THR A 139 -12.43 -8.85 -3.92
CA THR A 139 -13.35 -7.71 -4.00
C THR A 139 -12.91 -6.50 -3.16
N ALA A 140 -11.79 -6.62 -2.43
CA ALA A 140 -11.29 -5.54 -1.59
C ALA A 140 -10.06 -4.88 -2.24
N ALA A 141 -9.89 -3.58 -1.99
CA ALA A 141 -8.67 -2.86 -2.31
C ALA A 141 -7.44 -3.63 -1.81
N CYS A 142 -6.43 -3.77 -2.67
CA CYS A 142 -5.23 -4.54 -2.39
C CYS A 142 -3.97 -3.85 -2.85
N HIS A 143 -2.90 -4.06 -2.09
CA HIS A 143 -1.58 -3.55 -2.41
C HIS A 143 -0.96 -4.24 -3.64
N ALA A 144 -1.33 -5.49 -3.93
CA ALA A 144 -0.87 -6.19 -5.13
C ALA A 144 -1.38 -5.53 -6.42
N ASP A 145 -2.54 -4.85 -6.37
CA ASP A 145 -3.06 -4.11 -7.52
C ASP A 145 -2.18 -2.88 -7.80
N VAL A 146 -1.73 -2.17 -6.76
CA VAL A 146 -0.75 -1.07 -6.89
C VAL A 146 0.57 -1.59 -7.48
N LEU A 147 1.06 -2.73 -7.00
CA LEU A 147 2.30 -3.31 -7.51
C LEU A 147 2.18 -3.74 -8.97
N LEU A 148 1.05 -4.33 -9.38
CA LEU A 148 0.81 -4.71 -10.77
C LEU A 148 0.81 -3.49 -11.70
N GLU A 149 0.15 -2.40 -11.29
CA GLU A 149 0.09 -1.16 -12.06
C GLU A 149 1.47 -0.52 -12.21
N LEU A 150 2.23 -0.40 -11.12
CA LEU A 150 3.58 0.16 -11.16
C LEU A 150 4.56 -0.75 -11.91
N ALA A 151 4.35 -2.07 -11.86
CA ALA A 151 5.20 -3.03 -12.53
C ALA A 151 4.97 -3.10 -14.05
N ASN A 152 3.74 -2.82 -14.48
CA ASN A 152 3.30 -2.94 -15.86
C ASN A 152 2.55 -1.66 -16.29
N PRO A 153 3.22 -0.49 -16.30
CA PRO A 153 2.58 0.75 -16.74
C PRO A 153 2.15 0.61 -18.20
N ALA A 154 1.00 1.19 -18.55
CA ALA A 154 0.57 1.26 -19.94
C ALA A 154 1.68 1.93 -20.76
N PRO A 155 1.87 1.53 -22.04
CA PRO A 155 2.79 2.24 -22.91
C PRO A 155 2.40 3.71 -22.91
N THR A 156 3.31 4.57 -22.47
CA THR A 156 3.12 6.02 -22.60
C THR A 156 2.95 6.26 -24.09
N ALA A 157 1.77 6.69 -24.53
CA ALA A 157 1.58 7.13 -25.89
C ALA A 157 2.62 8.23 -26.11
N LEU A 158 3.61 7.97 -26.97
CA LEU A 158 4.55 9.00 -27.40
C LEU A 158 3.70 10.10 -28.05
N GLU A 159 3.68 11.28 -27.44
CA GLU A 159 3.24 12.49 -28.12
C GLU A 159 4.29 12.77 -29.21
N ASP A 160 3.83 12.85 -30.46
CA ASP A 160 4.61 13.21 -31.65
C ASP A 160 5.21 14.63 -31.54
#